data_AF-A0AB34IXA8-F1
#
_entry.id   AF-A0AB34IXA8-F1
#
_cell.length_a   1.000
_cell.length_b   1.000
_cell.length_c   1.000
_cell.angle_alpha   90.00
_cell.angle_beta   90.00
_cell.angle_gamma   90.00
#
_symmetry.space_group_name_H-M   'P 1'
#
loop_
_entity.id
_entity.type
_entity.pdbx_description
1 polymer ?
#
loop_
_entity_poly.entity_id
_entity_poly.type
_entity_poly.pdbx_seq_one_letter_code
_entity_poly.pdbx_strand_id
1 'polypeptide(L)'
;MGSMFTLAVALFGLIKFITVVIAYDAAAARCMACTDRRRCLFCAEHVGSGGIGDFRLPTCSVLLPLSRVRCVTTAASDMCVLRAALMLAAIHLASAVSLTPRISPHHRHTIRRVVAVPRMSEVASNPGGTSSLSKVPPLPVCPPTNKVGRTILGIYFAFACFGSAIIVYPPLIVITLTSLFIDNTRRRWCDWIVQAWARLTLVAMRASVTVEGLENLPPHGEAVLYAPNHCSFLDIFALSGYLPRRFKYVSKIEILRIPLIGWAMQFAKHIAIRREDRASQMQTFKDAIECLSAGSSLVTFPEGTRSKDGRLLPFKKGPFTMAARAGVRVVPISIIGTHVYQPPSCLAPIARPRGLRIVVHPPLPAPEAKKEQATLELARAAIMSALHPSMLPKDAS
;
A
#
# COMPACT_ATOMS: atom_id res chain seq x y z
N MET A 1 -22.13 35.46 2.40
CA MET A 1 -21.22 35.57 1.23
C MET A 1 -19.89 34.82 1.39
N GLY A 2 -19.38 34.55 2.61
CA GLY A 2 -18.09 33.85 2.78
C GLY A 2 -18.03 32.40 2.30
N SER A 3 -19.09 31.60 2.50
CA SER A 3 -19.06 30.16 2.15
C SER A 3 -19.00 29.88 0.65
N MET A 4 -19.62 30.71 -0.19
CA MET A 4 -19.51 30.56 -1.65
C MET A 4 -18.14 30.98 -2.17
N PHE A 5 -17.51 31.97 -1.54
CA PHE A 5 -16.19 32.45 -1.94
C PHE A 5 -15.11 31.40 -1.62
N THR A 6 -15.18 30.75 -0.46
CA THR A 6 -14.28 29.65 -0.11
C THR A 6 -14.47 28.43 -1.02
N LEU A 7 -15.71 28.10 -1.39
CA LEU A 7 -16.00 27.02 -2.32
C LEU A 7 -15.49 27.34 -3.74
N ALA A 8 -15.65 28.59 -4.19
CA ALA A 8 -15.15 29.05 -5.49
C ALA A 8 -13.62 29.04 -5.55
N VAL A 9 -12.92 29.47 -4.49
CA VAL A 9 -11.45 29.42 -4.40
C VAL A 9 -10.95 27.97 -4.37
N ALA A 10 -11.62 27.08 -3.62
CA ALA A 10 -11.30 25.66 -3.60
C ALA A 10 -11.53 24.99 -4.97
N LEU A 11 -12.63 25.33 -5.65
CA LEU A 11 -12.95 24.83 -6.98
C LEU A 11 -11.95 25.34 -8.03
N PHE A 12 -11.53 26.61 -7.95
CA PHE A 12 -10.53 27.18 -8.84
C PHE A 12 -9.14 26.57 -8.61
N GLY A 13 -8.78 26.30 -7.35
CA GLY A 13 -7.58 25.56 -7.00
C GLY A 13 -7.59 24.12 -7.52
N LEU A 14 -8.74 23.44 -7.41
CA LEU A 14 -8.94 22.09 -7.92
C LEU A 14 -8.87 22.05 -9.46
N ILE A 15 -9.47 23.02 -10.16
CA ILE A 15 -9.39 23.14 -11.61
C ILE A 15 -7.94 23.36 -12.06
N LYS A 16 -7.22 24.30 -11.45
CA LYS A 16 -5.79 24.53 -11.76
C LYS A 16 -4.95 23.28 -11.49
N PHE A 17 -5.19 22.58 -10.40
CA PHE A 17 -4.52 21.32 -10.07
C PHE A 17 -4.80 20.24 -11.11
N ILE A 18 -6.06 20.06 -11.51
CA ILE A 18 -6.46 19.12 -12.58
C ILE A 18 -5.80 19.50 -13.90
N THR A 19 -5.72 20.79 -14.27
CA THR A 19 -5.06 21.24 -15.50
C THR A 19 -3.56 20.95 -15.49
N VAL A 20 -2.86 21.17 -14.37
CA VAL A 20 -1.43 20.83 -14.23
C VAL A 20 -1.21 19.32 -14.33
N VAL A 21 -2.10 18.55 -13.72
CA VAL A 21 -2.08 17.08 -13.76
C VAL A 21 -2.33 16.55 -15.18
N ILE A 22 -3.31 17.08 -15.92
CA ILE A 22 -3.57 16.70 -17.31
C ILE A 22 -2.39 17.10 -18.21
N ALA A 23 -1.77 18.26 -17.97
CA ALA A 23 -0.57 18.68 -18.69
C ALA A 23 0.63 17.74 -18.42
N TYR A 24 0.79 17.26 -17.18
CA TYR A 24 1.80 16.27 -16.81
C TYR A 24 1.54 14.92 -17.48
N ASP A 25 0.28 14.46 -17.53
CA ASP A 25 -0.10 13.20 -18.18
C ASP A 25 0.14 13.25 -19.70
N ALA A 26 -0.15 14.39 -20.34
CA ALA A 26 0.16 14.63 -21.75
C ALA A 26 1.68 14.71 -22.02
N ALA A 27 2.49 15.14 -21.06
CA ALA A 27 3.95 15.14 -21.17
C ALA A 27 4.54 13.74 -20.96
N ALA A 28 4.04 12.99 -19.97
CA ALA A 28 4.43 11.62 -19.69
C ALA A 28 4.04 10.65 -20.81
N ALA A 29 2.84 10.81 -21.39
CA ALA A 29 2.38 10.03 -22.55
C ALA A 29 3.24 10.28 -23.79
N ARG A 30 3.66 11.53 -24.03
CA ARG A 30 4.61 11.88 -25.12
C ARG A 30 6.00 11.29 -24.89
N CYS A 31 6.43 11.15 -23.64
CA CYS A 31 7.70 10.50 -23.29
C CYS A 31 7.63 8.97 -23.48
N MET A 32 6.49 8.33 -23.16
CA MET A 32 6.28 6.89 -23.35
C MET A 32 6.14 6.47 -24.83
N ALA A 33 5.76 7.39 -25.72
CA ALA A 33 5.65 7.14 -27.15
C ALA A 33 6.99 7.31 -27.91
N CYS A 34 8.06 7.73 -27.25
CA CYS A 34 9.37 7.95 -27.88
C CYS A 34 10.16 6.63 -27.95
N THR A 35 10.32 6.07 -29.15
CA THR A 35 11.06 4.82 -29.40
C THR A 35 12.58 5.01 -29.52
N ASP A 36 13.08 6.26 -29.53
CA ASP A 36 14.50 6.57 -29.67
C ASP A 36 15.09 7.12 -28.36
N ARG A 37 15.82 6.25 -27.63
CA ARG A 37 16.40 6.54 -26.31
C ARG A 37 17.57 7.55 -26.35
N ARG A 38 18.05 7.99 -27.51
CA ARG A 38 19.24 8.86 -27.59
C ARG A 38 18.96 10.37 -27.52
N ARG A 39 17.70 10.81 -27.51
CA ARG A 39 17.35 12.26 -27.46
C ARG A 39 16.52 12.69 -26.24
N CYS A 40 16.16 11.78 -25.33
CA CYS A 40 15.49 12.18 -24.09
C CYS A 40 16.52 12.61 -23.03
N LEU A 41 16.50 13.90 -22.66
CA LEU A 41 17.35 14.48 -21.61
C LEU A 41 17.26 13.77 -20.25
N PHE A 42 16.21 12.97 -20.00
CA PHE A 42 16.03 12.23 -18.75
C PHE A 42 16.73 10.85 -18.70
N CYS A 43 17.23 10.34 -19.83
CA CYS A 43 17.84 9.01 -19.94
C CYS A 43 19.38 9.02 -20.07
N ALA A 44 20.02 10.19 -20.16
CA ALA A 44 21.45 10.27 -20.50
C ALA A 44 22.40 9.93 -19.33
N GLU A 45 21.94 9.76 -18.10
CA GLU A 45 22.82 9.52 -16.93
C GLU A 45 23.20 8.05 -16.67
N HIS A 46 22.85 7.11 -17.56
CA HIS A 46 23.08 5.67 -17.31
C HIS A 46 23.86 4.93 -18.39
N VAL A 47 24.82 5.59 -19.04
CA VAL A 47 25.84 4.90 -19.86
C VAL A 47 27.22 5.51 -19.63
N GLY A 48 28.11 4.76 -18.99
CA GLY A 48 29.56 4.91 -19.17
C GLY A 48 30.38 5.23 -17.93
N SER A 49 30.90 4.17 -17.29
CA SER A 49 32.09 4.20 -16.45
C SER A 49 33.37 4.42 -17.28
N GLY A 50 34.24 5.35 -16.89
CA GLY A 50 35.66 5.38 -17.29
C GLY A 50 36.24 6.77 -17.57
N GLY A 51 37.34 7.10 -16.86
CA GLY A 51 38.39 8.00 -17.36
C GLY A 51 38.27 9.50 -17.03
N ILE A 52 39.33 10.02 -16.42
CA ILE A 52 39.62 11.46 -16.26
C ILE A 52 39.91 12.07 -17.63
N GLY A 53 39.32 13.21 -17.96
CA GLY A 53 39.70 14.04 -19.11
C GLY A 53 38.64 15.08 -19.50
N ASP A 54 39.06 16.34 -19.56
CA ASP A 54 38.33 17.50 -20.14
C ASP A 54 37.52 17.14 -21.39
N PHE A 55 36.25 17.56 -21.50
CA PHE A 55 35.66 17.86 -22.82
C PHE A 55 34.48 18.84 -22.78
N ARG A 56 34.54 19.78 -23.74
CA ARG A 56 33.70 20.98 -23.91
C ARG A 56 32.25 20.67 -24.30
N LEU A 57 31.31 21.48 -23.81
CA LEU A 57 29.92 21.54 -24.25
C LEU A 57 29.82 22.00 -25.72
N PRO A 58 29.05 21.30 -26.60
CA PRO A 58 28.69 21.86 -27.89
C PRO A 58 27.43 22.71 -27.78
N THR A 59 27.54 23.96 -28.20
CA THR A 59 26.45 24.86 -28.57
C THR A 59 25.78 24.40 -29.86
N CYS A 60 24.44 24.29 -29.91
CA CYS A 60 23.64 24.76 -31.06
C CYS A 60 22.12 24.69 -30.81
N SER A 61 21.53 25.87 -30.59
CA SER A 61 20.51 26.53 -31.42
C SER A 61 19.46 25.68 -32.17
N VAL A 62 18.22 25.66 -31.65
CA VAL A 62 16.99 25.77 -32.47
C VAL A 62 16.02 26.72 -31.77
N LEU A 63 15.75 27.85 -32.43
CA LEU A 63 14.84 28.91 -32.01
C LEU A 63 13.37 28.48 -32.09
N LEU A 64 12.58 28.87 -31.08
CA LEU A 64 11.22 29.39 -31.23
C LEU A 64 11.05 30.59 -30.25
N PRO A 65 10.38 31.68 -30.64
CA PRO A 65 10.58 32.99 -30.01
C PRO A 65 9.69 33.20 -28.78
N LEU A 66 10.30 33.44 -27.63
CA LEU A 66 9.65 34.05 -26.45
C LEU A 66 10.16 35.48 -26.27
N SER A 67 9.91 36.34 -27.25
CA SER A 67 10.01 37.78 -27.06
C SER A 67 8.68 38.28 -26.49
N ARG A 68 8.58 38.31 -25.15
CA ARG A 68 7.80 39.25 -24.30
C ARG A 68 7.35 38.58 -22.99
N VAL A 69 8.26 38.42 -22.03
CA VAL A 69 7.92 38.59 -20.61
C VAL A 69 9.15 39.19 -19.93
N ARG A 70 9.11 40.49 -19.62
CA ARG A 70 10.08 41.11 -18.69
C ARG A 70 9.79 40.55 -17.31
N CYS A 71 10.74 39.81 -16.74
CA CYS A 71 10.70 39.42 -15.34
C CYS A 71 11.34 40.54 -14.51
N VAL A 72 10.51 41.29 -13.79
CA VAL A 72 10.93 42.12 -12.66
C VAL A 72 10.36 41.44 -11.43
N THR A 73 11.20 40.78 -10.62
CA THR A 73 11.00 40.68 -9.17
C THR A 73 12.34 40.38 -8.50
N THR A 74 12.57 41.02 -7.36
CA THR A 74 13.85 41.13 -6.65
C THR A 74 13.98 40.02 -5.59
N ALA A 75 15.18 39.44 -5.51
CA ALA A 75 15.58 38.27 -4.70
C ALA A 75 15.40 38.40 -3.17
N ALA A 76 14.99 39.57 -2.65
CA ALA A 76 14.75 39.77 -1.22
C ALA A 76 13.38 39.23 -0.74
N SER A 77 12.43 39.03 -1.66
CA SER A 77 11.09 38.52 -1.34
C SER A 77 11.05 36.99 -1.16
N ASP A 78 11.94 36.26 -1.83
CA ASP A 78 11.99 34.79 -1.81
C ASP A 78 12.46 34.22 -0.46
N MET A 79 13.35 34.93 0.24
CA MET A 79 13.85 34.51 1.55
C MET A 79 12.81 34.66 2.67
N CYS A 80 11.92 35.66 2.56
CA CYS A 80 10.82 35.85 3.51
C CYS A 80 9.73 34.79 3.32
N VAL A 81 9.41 34.43 2.07
CA VAL A 81 8.44 33.37 1.76
C VAL A 81 8.97 32.00 2.20
N LEU A 82 10.26 31.73 1.99
CA LEU A 82 10.88 30.47 2.42
C LEU A 82 10.95 30.37 3.95
N ARG A 83 11.29 31.46 4.66
CA ARG A 83 11.27 31.48 6.13
C ARG A 83 9.86 31.35 6.71
N ALA A 84 8.87 31.99 6.09
CA ALA A 84 7.46 31.84 6.49
C ALA A 84 6.95 30.41 6.25
N ALA A 85 7.33 29.78 5.13
CA ALA A 85 6.97 28.39 4.83
C ALA A 85 7.63 27.38 5.79
N LEU A 86 8.90 27.61 6.15
CA LEU A 86 9.61 26.78 7.13
C LEU A 86 9.07 26.96 8.57
N MET A 87 8.69 28.19 8.94
CA MET A 87 8.02 28.47 10.21
C MET A 87 6.63 27.81 10.29
N LEU A 88 5.83 27.90 9.23
CA LEU A 88 4.52 27.23 9.15
C LEU A 88 4.68 25.70 9.17
N ALA A 89 5.67 25.14 8.48
CA ALA A 89 5.99 23.73 8.53
C ALA A 89 6.44 23.29 9.94
N ALA A 90 7.23 24.10 10.65
CA ALA A 90 7.63 23.83 12.04
C ALA A 90 6.46 23.92 13.01
N ILE A 91 5.53 24.87 12.84
CA ILE A 91 4.31 24.99 13.65
C ILE A 91 3.37 23.79 13.41
N HIS A 92 3.23 23.34 12.17
CA HIS A 92 2.45 22.14 11.84
C HIS A 92 3.10 20.85 12.35
N LEU A 93 4.43 20.76 12.32
CA LEU A 93 5.18 19.62 12.86
C LEU A 93 5.10 19.58 14.40
N ALA A 94 5.20 20.73 15.08
CA ALA A 94 5.02 20.84 16.53
C ALA A 94 3.58 20.50 16.97
N SER A 95 2.59 20.84 16.14
CA SER A 95 1.19 20.44 16.34
C SER A 95 0.96 18.94 16.10
N ALA A 96 1.70 18.32 15.18
CA ALA A 96 1.65 16.87 14.93
C ALA A 96 2.37 16.04 16.02
N VAL A 97 3.42 16.58 16.64
CA VAL A 97 4.11 15.94 17.79
C VAL A 97 3.27 16.05 19.07
N SER A 98 2.48 17.12 19.22
CA SER A 98 1.54 17.33 20.32
C SER A 98 0.25 16.49 20.21
N LEU A 99 0.08 15.74 19.12
CA LEU A 99 -0.98 14.73 18.92
C LEU A 99 -0.52 13.30 19.25
N THR A 100 0.51 13.15 20.08
CA THR A 100 0.62 11.96 20.92
C THR A 100 -0.54 12.02 21.92
N PRO A 101 -1.51 11.08 21.89
CA PRO A 101 -2.56 11.11 22.88
C PRO A 101 -1.92 10.82 24.24
N ARG A 102 -2.10 11.73 25.22
CA ARG A 102 -2.22 11.29 26.61
C ARG A 102 -3.33 10.25 26.61
N ILE A 103 -2.95 9.01 26.87
CA ILE A 103 -3.88 7.89 26.99
C ILE A 103 -4.80 8.23 28.16
N SER A 104 -5.99 8.72 27.84
CA SER A 104 -7.10 8.80 28.78
C SER A 104 -7.60 7.37 29.03
N PRO A 105 -7.77 6.92 30.28
CA PRO A 105 -7.96 5.51 30.62
C PRO A 105 -9.33 4.91 30.23
N HIS A 106 -10.15 5.61 29.44
CA HIS A 106 -11.57 5.25 29.21
C HIS A 106 -11.93 4.62 27.86
N HIS A 107 -10.97 4.29 26.99
CA HIS A 107 -11.23 3.44 25.81
C HIS A 107 -10.24 2.28 25.78
N ARG A 108 -10.60 1.21 26.51
CA ARG A 108 -9.89 -0.07 26.46
C ARG A 108 -9.94 -0.61 25.03
N HIS A 109 -8.80 -0.61 24.36
CA HIS A 109 -8.49 -1.63 23.37
C HIS A 109 -8.63 -2.98 24.08
N THR A 110 -9.61 -3.79 23.69
CA THR A 110 -9.66 -5.17 24.14
C THR A 110 -8.57 -5.94 23.39
N ILE A 111 -7.33 -5.84 23.89
CA ILE A 111 -6.28 -6.82 23.61
C ILE A 111 -6.76 -8.12 24.25
N ARG A 112 -7.46 -8.96 23.50
CA ARG A 112 -7.72 -10.33 23.92
C ARG A 112 -6.42 -11.12 23.71
N ARG A 113 -5.84 -11.62 24.81
CA ARG A 113 -4.86 -12.71 24.76
C ARG A 113 -5.49 -13.85 23.96
N VAL A 114 -4.89 -14.22 22.83
CA VAL A 114 -5.28 -15.42 22.10
C VAL A 114 -4.80 -16.64 22.89
N VAL A 115 -5.69 -17.62 22.96
CA VAL A 115 -5.48 -18.97 23.49
C VAL A 115 -4.22 -19.56 22.86
N ALA A 116 -3.36 -20.17 23.68
CA ALA A 116 -2.14 -20.83 23.24
C ALA A 116 -2.40 -21.74 22.04
N VAL A 117 -1.65 -21.53 20.96
CA VAL A 117 -1.52 -22.49 19.85
C VAL A 117 -0.75 -23.70 20.40
N PRO A 118 -1.27 -24.94 20.29
CA PRO A 118 -0.58 -26.12 20.81
C PRO A 118 0.79 -26.30 20.12
N ARG A 119 1.76 -26.82 20.88
CA ARG A 119 3.11 -27.11 20.35
C ARG A 119 3.01 -28.22 19.30
N MET A 120 3.81 -28.10 18.25
CA MET A 120 3.86 -29.00 17.08
C MET A 120 4.05 -30.50 17.41
N SER A 121 4.50 -30.86 18.62
CA SER A 121 4.61 -32.26 19.06
C SER A 121 3.26 -32.95 19.30
N GLU A 122 2.16 -32.21 19.51
CA GLU A 122 0.83 -32.80 19.78
C GLU A 122 0.02 -33.08 18.51
N VAL A 123 0.23 -32.32 17.44
CA VAL A 123 -0.58 -32.39 16.20
C VAL A 123 -0.36 -33.70 15.43
N ALA A 124 0.79 -34.35 15.60
CA ALA A 124 1.10 -35.60 14.92
C ALA A 124 0.49 -36.86 15.58
N SER A 125 -0.18 -36.75 16.72
CA SER A 125 -0.48 -37.90 17.59
C SER A 125 -1.96 -38.27 17.77
N ASN A 126 -2.92 -37.57 17.15
CA ASN A 126 -4.34 -37.82 17.44
C ASN A 126 -5.25 -37.74 16.19
N PRO A 127 -5.63 -38.86 15.55
CA PRO A 127 -6.47 -38.86 14.35
C PRO A 127 -7.98 -38.78 14.62
N GLY A 128 -8.43 -38.44 15.84
CA GLY A 128 -9.86 -38.55 16.20
C GLY A 128 -10.38 -37.52 17.21
N GLY A 129 -10.34 -36.22 16.90
CA GLY A 129 -10.83 -35.17 17.81
C GLY A 129 -11.64 -34.06 17.13
N THR A 130 -12.95 -34.27 16.97
CA THR A 130 -13.94 -33.30 16.47
C THR A 130 -14.38 -32.28 17.54
N SER A 131 -13.44 -31.55 18.18
CA SER A 131 -13.78 -30.64 19.30
C SER A 131 -13.10 -29.25 19.31
N SER A 132 -12.49 -28.78 18.23
CA SER A 132 -11.85 -27.45 18.18
C SER A 132 -12.58 -26.37 17.35
N LEU A 133 -13.68 -26.71 16.65
CA LEU A 133 -14.40 -25.78 15.76
C LEU A 133 -15.25 -24.70 16.47
N SER A 134 -15.33 -24.68 17.80
CA SER A 134 -16.27 -23.81 18.56
C SER A 134 -15.73 -22.43 18.96
N LYS A 135 -14.49 -22.06 18.64
CA LYS A 135 -13.86 -20.82 19.14
C LYS A 135 -13.66 -19.68 18.12
N VAL A 136 -13.97 -19.88 16.84
CA VAL A 136 -13.79 -18.83 15.83
C VAL A 136 -14.96 -17.84 15.88
N PRO A 137 -14.72 -16.53 16.10
CA PRO A 137 -15.78 -15.52 16.08
C PRO A 137 -16.57 -15.56 14.76
N PRO A 138 -17.91 -15.34 14.81
CA PRO A 138 -18.72 -15.32 13.61
C PRO A 138 -18.26 -14.22 12.65
N LEU A 139 -18.47 -14.44 11.35
CA LEU A 139 -18.26 -13.37 10.38
C LEU A 139 -19.16 -12.17 10.69
N PRO A 140 -18.69 -10.94 10.41
CA PRO A 140 -19.54 -9.77 10.53
C PRO A 140 -20.75 -9.91 9.60
N VAL A 141 -21.95 -9.62 10.12
CA VAL A 141 -23.17 -9.64 9.33
C VAL A 141 -23.28 -8.33 8.55
N CYS A 142 -23.31 -8.41 7.22
CA CYS A 142 -23.61 -7.25 6.40
C CYS A 142 -25.09 -6.88 6.58
N PRO A 143 -25.43 -5.66 7.00
CA PRO A 143 -26.82 -5.24 7.05
C PRO A 143 -27.42 -5.27 5.63
N PRO A 144 -28.73 -5.55 5.50
CA PRO A 144 -29.39 -5.47 4.21
C PRO A 144 -29.32 -4.02 3.71
N THR A 145 -28.76 -3.83 2.52
CA THR A 145 -28.68 -2.50 1.88
C THR A 145 -29.41 -2.53 0.55
N ASN A 146 -30.25 -1.54 0.30
CA ASN A 146 -30.89 -1.32 -1.00
C ASN A 146 -29.90 -0.68 -1.99
N LYS A 147 -30.24 -0.69 -3.28
CA LYS A 147 -29.37 -0.16 -4.35
C LYS A 147 -28.95 1.29 -4.11
N VAL A 148 -29.90 2.12 -3.66
CA VAL A 148 -29.66 3.55 -3.37
C VAL A 148 -28.66 3.72 -2.22
N GLY A 149 -28.84 3.01 -1.10
CA GLY A 149 -27.94 3.07 0.04
C GLY A 149 -26.51 2.61 -0.30
N ARG A 150 -26.38 1.55 -1.12
CA ARG A 150 -25.08 1.10 -1.64
C ARG A 150 -24.40 2.17 -2.48
N THR A 151 -25.15 2.83 -3.38
CA THR A 151 -24.62 3.89 -4.23
C THR A 151 -24.18 5.10 -3.39
N ILE A 152 -25.00 5.55 -2.43
CA ILE A 152 -24.67 6.65 -1.53
C ILE A 152 -23.39 6.33 -0.73
N LEU A 153 -23.30 5.11 -0.20
CA LEU A 153 -22.12 4.68 0.56
C LEU A 153 -20.88 4.58 -0.33
N GLY A 154 -21.02 4.08 -1.55
CA GLY A 154 -19.91 4.01 -2.51
C GLY A 154 -19.39 5.39 -2.90
N ILE A 155 -20.30 6.34 -3.13
CA ILE A 155 -19.97 7.76 -3.36
C ILE A 155 -19.26 8.34 -2.14
N TYR A 156 -19.79 8.09 -0.93
CA TYR A 156 -19.15 8.52 0.31
C TYR A 156 -17.74 7.93 0.49
N PHE A 157 -17.55 6.65 0.17
CA PHE A 157 -16.24 6.00 0.19
C PHE A 157 -15.27 6.66 -0.80
N ALA A 158 -15.73 6.95 -2.01
CA ALA A 158 -14.93 7.67 -3.01
C ALA A 158 -14.55 9.07 -2.49
N PHE A 159 -15.50 9.84 -1.96
CA PHE A 159 -15.22 11.15 -1.35
C PHE A 159 -14.27 11.05 -0.16
N ALA A 160 -14.41 10.05 0.71
CA ALA A 160 -13.51 9.84 1.82
C ALA A 160 -12.09 9.52 1.33
N CYS A 161 -11.94 8.66 0.31
CA CYS A 161 -10.66 8.28 -0.26
C CYS A 161 -10.01 9.45 -1.03
N PHE A 162 -10.70 10.02 -2.02
CA PHE A 162 -10.17 11.08 -2.88
C PHE A 162 -10.12 12.45 -2.19
N GLY A 163 -11.08 12.73 -1.30
CA GLY A 163 -11.06 13.97 -0.50
C GLY A 163 -9.91 14.00 0.50
N SER A 164 -9.63 12.87 1.17
CA SER A 164 -8.46 12.80 2.05
C SER A 164 -7.12 12.84 1.29
N ALA A 165 -7.10 12.52 -0.01
CA ALA A 165 -5.92 12.67 -0.85
C ALA A 165 -5.45 14.14 -0.91
N ILE A 166 -6.36 15.13 -0.88
CA ILE A 166 -5.99 16.55 -0.88
C ILE A 166 -5.08 16.90 0.31
N ILE A 167 -5.31 16.25 1.46
CA ILE A 167 -4.52 16.44 2.68
C ILE A 167 -3.20 15.66 2.62
N VAL A 168 -3.22 14.47 2.02
CA VAL A 168 -2.11 13.51 2.01
C VAL A 168 -1.06 13.82 0.93
N TYR A 169 -1.47 14.37 -0.22
CA TYR A 169 -0.58 14.56 -1.37
C TYR A 169 0.49 15.62 -1.19
N PRO A 170 0.20 16.82 -0.66
CA PRO A 170 1.24 17.81 -0.42
C PRO A 170 2.42 17.27 0.42
N PRO A 171 2.21 16.63 1.60
CA PRO A 171 3.32 16.04 2.33
C PRO A 171 3.94 14.84 1.59
N LEU A 172 3.16 14.04 0.86
CA LEU A 172 3.70 12.93 0.06
C LEU A 172 4.68 13.41 -1.02
N ILE A 173 4.37 14.52 -1.70
CA ILE A 173 5.23 15.11 -2.74
C ILE A 173 6.51 15.64 -2.10
N VAL A 174 6.42 16.44 -1.03
CA VAL A 174 7.60 16.98 -0.32
C VAL A 174 8.50 15.86 0.20
N ILE A 175 7.91 14.83 0.81
CA ILE A 175 8.63 13.67 1.33
C ILE A 175 9.23 12.83 0.20
N THR A 176 8.55 12.74 -0.94
CA THR A 176 9.10 12.08 -2.12
C THR A 176 10.35 12.80 -2.61
N LEU A 177 10.28 14.12 -2.78
CA LEU A 177 11.40 14.94 -3.26
C LEU A 177 12.61 14.84 -2.32
N THR A 178 12.40 14.89 -1.01
CA THR A 178 13.48 14.72 -0.02
C THR A 178 14.01 13.27 0.01
N SER A 179 13.14 12.28 -0.13
CA SER A 179 13.55 10.86 -0.18
C SER A 179 14.42 10.54 -1.39
N LEU A 180 14.37 11.32 -2.49
CA LEU A 180 15.26 11.13 -3.63
C LEU A 180 16.74 11.24 -3.26
N PHE A 181 17.06 12.05 -2.24
CA PHE A 181 18.43 12.29 -1.80
C PHE A 181 18.83 11.41 -0.60
N ILE A 182 17.86 10.98 0.21
CA ILE A 182 18.13 10.32 1.51
C ILE A 182 17.85 8.80 1.48
N ASP A 183 16.71 8.39 0.93
CA ASP A 183 16.23 7.00 0.97
C ASP A 183 15.46 6.66 -0.31
N ASN A 184 16.10 6.89 -1.47
CA ASN A 184 15.41 6.72 -2.75
C ASN A 184 15.02 5.26 -2.97
N THR A 185 15.82 4.32 -2.48
CA THR A 185 15.59 2.88 -2.65
C THR A 185 14.36 2.41 -1.88
N ARG A 186 14.27 2.71 -0.57
CA ARG A 186 13.20 2.15 0.28
C ARG A 186 12.00 3.07 0.42
N ARG A 187 12.17 4.39 0.31
CA ARG A 187 11.11 5.40 0.46
C ARG A 187 10.21 5.18 1.69
N ARG A 188 10.83 4.91 2.83
CA ARG A 188 10.15 4.51 4.07
C ARG A 188 9.11 5.51 4.55
N TRP A 189 9.33 6.79 4.29
CA TRP A 189 8.44 7.87 4.69
C TRP A 189 7.19 7.94 3.80
N CYS A 190 7.33 7.65 2.50
CA CYS A 190 6.18 7.53 1.61
C CYS A 190 5.24 6.40 2.06
N ASP A 191 5.80 5.26 2.50
CA ASP A 191 4.99 4.15 3.02
C ASP A 191 4.11 4.57 4.19
N TRP A 192 4.68 5.32 5.15
CA TRP A 192 3.95 5.83 6.30
C TRP A 192 2.78 6.72 5.89
N ILE A 193 2.97 7.59 4.91
CA ILE A 193 1.93 8.50 4.43
C ILE A 193 0.81 7.72 3.74
N VAL A 194 1.16 6.74 2.90
CA VAL A 194 0.18 5.89 2.21
C VAL A 194 -0.60 5.02 3.21
N GLN A 195 0.06 4.49 4.23
CA GLN A 195 -0.56 3.74 5.33
C GLN A 195 -1.49 4.62 6.17
N ALA A 196 -1.06 5.84 6.49
CA ALA A 196 -1.88 6.83 7.17
C ALA A 196 -3.12 7.21 6.34
N TRP A 197 -2.98 7.35 5.02
CA TRP A 197 -4.10 7.62 4.12
C TRP A 197 -5.13 6.49 4.11
N ALA A 198 -4.68 5.24 4.06
CA ALA A 198 -5.55 4.08 4.18
C ALA A 198 -6.29 4.06 5.53
N ARG A 199 -5.58 4.35 6.62
CA ARG A 199 -6.17 4.44 7.97
C ARG A 199 -7.22 5.56 8.05
N LEU A 200 -6.90 6.75 7.54
CA LEU A 200 -7.80 7.90 7.52
C LEU A 200 -9.08 7.60 6.74
N THR A 201 -8.96 6.94 5.58
CA THR A 201 -10.11 6.51 4.77
C THR A 201 -11.01 5.55 5.57
N LEU A 202 -10.42 4.55 6.25
CA LEU A 202 -11.20 3.62 7.07
C LEU A 202 -11.83 4.27 8.30
N VAL A 203 -11.14 5.20 8.96
CA VAL A 203 -11.69 5.97 10.09
C VAL A 203 -12.85 6.85 9.64
N ALA A 204 -12.74 7.52 8.47
CA ALA A 204 -13.85 8.28 7.89
C ALA A 204 -15.07 7.38 7.62
N MET A 205 -14.85 6.16 7.12
CA MET A 205 -15.90 5.14 6.96
C MET A 205 -16.46 4.60 8.28
N ARG A 206 -15.92 5.05 9.42
CA ARG A 206 -16.21 4.55 10.78
C ARG A 206 -16.03 3.03 10.83
N ALA A 207 -14.98 2.57 10.16
CA ALA A 207 -14.68 1.15 10.09
C ALA A 207 -14.12 0.65 11.41
N SER A 208 -14.48 -0.58 11.77
CA SER A 208 -13.91 -1.27 12.94
C SER A 208 -13.03 -2.41 12.47
N VAL A 209 -11.74 -2.33 12.81
CA VAL A 209 -10.72 -3.34 12.48
C VAL A 209 -10.03 -3.76 13.76
N THR A 210 -9.95 -5.07 14.00
CA THR A 210 -9.21 -5.67 15.11
C THR A 210 -7.98 -6.38 14.57
N VAL A 211 -6.83 -6.17 15.19
CA VAL A 211 -5.59 -6.87 14.84
C VAL A 211 -5.16 -7.74 16.01
N GLU A 212 -4.93 -9.02 15.74
CA GLU A 212 -4.51 -10.04 16.68
C GLU A 212 -3.12 -10.55 16.28
N GLY A 213 -2.30 -10.98 17.24
CA GLY A 213 -0.99 -11.57 16.98
C GLY A 213 0.11 -10.56 16.62
N LEU A 214 -0.02 -9.28 17.01
CA LEU A 214 1.01 -8.26 16.76
C LEU A 214 2.36 -8.61 17.40
N GLU A 215 2.36 -9.39 18.48
CA GLU A 215 3.52 -9.97 19.13
C GLU A 215 4.33 -10.91 18.23
N ASN A 216 3.70 -11.49 17.20
CA ASN A 216 4.37 -12.35 16.22
C ASN A 216 5.15 -11.55 15.18
N LEU A 217 5.00 -10.22 15.15
CA LEU A 217 5.70 -9.41 14.17
C LEU A 217 7.21 -9.44 14.42
N PRO A 218 8.01 -9.71 13.37
CA PRO A 218 9.46 -9.59 13.44
C PRO A 218 9.91 -8.21 13.95
N PRO A 219 11.13 -8.10 14.51
CA PRO A 219 11.69 -6.84 14.98
C PRO A 219 11.63 -5.73 13.93
N HIS A 220 11.51 -4.49 14.40
CA HIS A 220 11.53 -3.34 13.50
C HIS A 220 12.85 -3.29 12.71
N GLY A 221 12.74 -3.06 11.40
CA GLY A 221 13.91 -2.93 10.51
C GLY A 221 14.27 -4.22 9.78
N GLU A 222 13.74 -5.36 10.21
CA GLU A 222 13.87 -6.61 9.46
C GLU A 222 12.89 -6.65 8.28
N ALA A 223 13.40 -7.00 7.10
CA ALA A 223 12.57 -7.22 5.93
C ALA A 223 11.97 -8.63 5.97
N VAL A 224 10.65 -8.71 5.78
CA VAL A 224 9.93 -9.98 5.71
C VAL A 224 8.92 -9.98 4.58
N LEU A 225 8.54 -11.17 4.15
CA LEU A 225 7.43 -11.38 3.22
C LEU A 225 6.14 -11.60 4.01
N TYR A 226 5.23 -10.65 3.97
CA TYR A 226 3.86 -10.84 4.46
C TYR A 226 3.03 -11.54 3.40
N ALA A 227 2.40 -12.66 3.78
CA ALA A 227 1.59 -13.49 2.90
C ALA A 227 0.13 -13.56 3.39
N PRO A 228 -0.69 -12.51 3.14
CA PRO A 228 -2.11 -12.52 3.47
C PRO A 228 -2.97 -13.27 2.46
N ASN A 229 -4.11 -13.82 2.87
CA ASN A 229 -5.18 -14.19 1.93
C ASN A 229 -5.82 -12.96 1.26
N HIS A 230 -6.47 -13.17 0.12
CA HIS A 230 -7.03 -12.10 -0.70
C HIS A 230 -8.49 -12.36 -1.11
N CYS A 231 -9.41 -11.64 -0.50
CA CYS A 231 -10.84 -11.80 -0.76
C CYS A 231 -11.53 -10.48 -1.13
N SER A 232 -10.87 -9.33 -0.98
CA SER A 232 -11.45 -8.02 -1.27
C SER A 232 -10.42 -6.96 -1.65
N PHE A 233 -10.85 -5.89 -2.32
CA PHE A 233 -10.02 -4.69 -2.45
C PHE A 233 -9.82 -3.99 -1.09
N LEU A 234 -10.77 -4.15 -0.17
CA LEU A 234 -10.71 -3.60 1.18
C LEU A 234 -9.58 -4.22 2.03
N ASP A 235 -9.05 -5.39 1.62
CA ASP A 235 -7.87 -6.02 2.24
C ASP A 235 -6.68 -5.05 2.26
N ILE A 236 -6.48 -4.29 1.17
CA ILE A 236 -5.37 -3.35 1.04
C ILE A 236 -5.52 -2.20 2.05
N PHE A 237 -6.73 -1.66 2.19
CA PHE A 237 -6.99 -0.60 3.18
C PHE A 237 -6.85 -1.12 4.61
N ALA A 238 -7.39 -2.30 4.91
CA ALA A 238 -7.33 -2.89 6.23
C ALA A 238 -5.88 -3.17 6.64
N LEU A 239 -5.12 -3.83 5.77
CA LEU A 239 -3.72 -4.17 6.04
C LEU A 239 -2.85 -2.90 6.14
N SER A 240 -2.98 -1.97 5.20
CA SER A 240 -2.17 -0.74 5.19
C SER A 240 -2.50 0.20 6.35
N GLY A 241 -3.76 0.27 6.77
CA GLY A 241 -4.17 1.16 7.85
C GLY A 241 -3.90 0.63 9.26
N TYR A 242 -3.73 -0.70 9.42
CA TYR A 242 -3.73 -1.35 10.74
C TYR A 242 -2.55 -2.29 11.00
N LEU A 243 -1.78 -2.73 10.00
CA LEU A 243 -0.53 -3.45 10.24
C LEU A 243 0.58 -2.43 10.55
N PRO A 244 1.16 -2.41 11.76
CA PRO A 244 2.13 -1.37 12.18
C PRO A 244 3.55 -1.65 11.67
N ARG A 245 3.66 -1.91 10.36
CA ARG A 245 4.90 -2.26 9.66
C ARG A 245 4.87 -1.63 8.28
N ARG A 246 6.02 -1.13 7.83
CA ARG A 246 6.20 -0.61 6.46
C ARG A 246 6.41 -1.76 5.51
N PHE A 247 5.76 -1.72 4.35
CA PHE A 247 5.92 -2.74 3.32
C PHE A 247 5.55 -2.19 1.95
N LYS A 248 6.02 -2.86 0.91
CA LYS A 248 5.60 -2.64 -0.47
C LYS A 248 4.55 -3.66 -0.89
N TYR A 249 3.73 -3.36 -1.88
CA TYR A 249 2.85 -4.34 -2.52
C TYR A 249 3.41 -4.81 -3.85
N VAL A 250 3.17 -6.08 -4.18
CA VAL A 250 3.13 -6.54 -5.57
C VAL A 250 1.70 -6.43 -6.09
N SER A 251 1.44 -5.50 -7.01
CA SER A 251 0.09 -5.15 -7.47
C SER A 251 -0.08 -5.25 -8.98
N LYS A 252 -1.32 -5.51 -9.43
CA LYS A 252 -1.68 -5.54 -10.86
C LYS A 252 -1.41 -4.17 -11.48
N ILE A 253 -0.82 -4.11 -12.67
CA ILE A 253 -0.47 -2.83 -13.32
C ILE A 253 -1.68 -1.89 -13.49
N GLU A 254 -2.88 -2.44 -13.65
CA GLU A 254 -4.12 -1.69 -13.82
C GLU A 254 -4.53 -0.94 -12.56
N ILE A 255 -4.14 -1.42 -11.37
CA ILE A 255 -4.35 -0.67 -10.12
C ILE A 255 -3.49 0.59 -10.09
N LEU A 256 -2.29 0.54 -10.68
CA LEU A 256 -1.42 1.71 -10.79
C LEU A 256 -1.95 2.75 -11.80
N ARG A 257 -2.96 2.41 -12.61
CA ARG A 257 -3.63 3.35 -13.52
C ARG A 257 -4.79 4.09 -12.85
N ILE A 258 -5.20 3.70 -11.65
CA ILE A 258 -6.25 4.40 -10.92
C ILE A 258 -5.70 5.76 -10.47
N PRO A 259 -6.33 6.89 -10.83
CA PRO A 259 -5.85 8.21 -10.42
C PRO A 259 -5.75 8.33 -8.91
N LEU A 260 -4.81 9.16 -8.45
CA LEU A 260 -4.36 9.24 -7.07
C LEU A 260 -3.77 7.91 -6.57
N ILE A 261 -4.57 6.87 -6.33
CA ILE A 261 -4.11 5.59 -5.77
C ILE A 261 -2.83 5.11 -6.47
N GLY A 262 -2.83 5.03 -7.80
CA GLY A 262 -1.68 4.61 -8.59
C GLY A 262 -0.46 5.51 -8.43
N TRP A 263 -0.62 6.83 -8.38
CA TRP A 263 0.48 7.77 -8.13
C TRP A 263 1.06 7.61 -6.72
N ALA A 264 0.22 7.43 -5.70
CA ALA A 264 0.68 7.18 -4.34
C ALA A 264 1.49 5.87 -4.28
N MET A 265 1.02 4.84 -4.97
CA MET A 265 1.74 3.57 -5.09
C MET A 265 3.10 3.74 -5.80
N GLN A 266 3.17 4.56 -6.84
CA GLN A 266 4.42 4.86 -7.54
C GLN A 266 5.38 5.70 -6.68
N PHE A 267 4.88 6.72 -5.98
CA PHE A 267 5.69 7.51 -5.04
C PHE A 267 6.27 6.66 -3.92
N ALA A 268 5.51 5.67 -3.45
CA ALA A 268 5.97 4.67 -2.49
C ALA A 268 6.77 3.52 -3.11
N LYS A 269 7.07 3.51 -4.43
CA LYS A 269 7.81 2.42 -5.11
C LYS A 269 7.21 1.02 -4.85
N HIS A 270 5.88 0.90 -4.91
CA HIS A 270 5.25 -0.42 -5.00
C HIS A 270 5.54 -1.08 -6.35
N ILE A 271 5.55 -2.41 -6.37
CA ILE A 271 5.97 -3.20 -7.53
C ILE A 271 4.75 -3.56 -8.36
N ALA A 272 4.80 -3.29 -9.66
CA ALA A 272 3.72 -3.61 -10.58
C ALA A 272 3.99 -4.92 -11.33
N ILE A 273 2.92 -5.67 -11.61
CA ILE A 273 2.98 -6.90 -12.41
C ILE A 273 1.90 -6.93 -13.48
N ARG A 274 2.29 -7.29 -14.72
CA ARG A 274 1.38 -7.79 -15.75
C ARG A 274 1.35 -9.30 -15.68
N ARG A 275 0.26 -9.85 -15.14
CA ARG A 275 0.15 -11.29 -14.85
C ARG A 275 0.11 -12.17 -16.10
N GLU A 276 -0.21 -11.63 -17.26
CA GLU A 276 -0.26 -12.37 -18.54
C GLU A 276 1.06 -12.29 -19.32
N ASP A 277 1.99 -11.44 -18.89
CA ASP A 277 3.27 -11.18 -19.55
C ASP A 277 4.41 -11.83 -18.76
N ARG A 278 4.98 -12.92 -19.31
CA ARG A 278 6.06 -13.68 -18.65
C ARG A 278 7.32 -12.83 -18.41
N ALA A 279 7.63 -11.89 -19.31
CA ALA A 279 8.76 -10.99 -19.12
C ALA A 279 8.51 -10.04 -17.95
N SER A 280 7.30 -9.48 -17.85
CA SER A 280 6.89 -8.68 -16.70
C SER A 280 6.93 -9.48 -15.40
N GLN A 281 6.43 -10.73 -15.38
CA GLN A 281 6.48 -11.57 -14.18
C GLN A 281 7.92 -11.79 -13.69
N MET A 282 8.86 -12.04 -14.62
CA MET A 282 10.27 -12.23 -14.30
C MET A 282 10.90 -10.93 -13.77
N GLN A 283 10.56 -9.78 -14.34
CA GLN A 283 11.05 -8.49 -13.85
C GLN A 283 10.51 -8.20 -12.44
N THR A 284 9.19 -8.33 -12.22
CA THR A 284 8.58 -8.19 -10.89
C THR A 284 9.23 -9.12 -9.88
N PHE A 285 9.58 -10.34 -10.27
CA PHE A 285 10.27 -11.29 -9.41
C PHE A 285 11.66 -10.81 -8.98
N LYS A 286 12.44 -10.23 -9.91
CA LYS A 286 13.73 -9.60 -9.60
C LYS A 286 13.56 -8.38 -8.69
N ASP A 287 12.63 -7.48 -9.04
CA ASP A 287 12.34 -6.27 -8.27
C ASP A 287 11.89 -6.61 -6.83
N ALA A 288 11.12 -7.68 -6.66
CA ALA A 288 10.66 -8.15 -5.36
C ALA A 288 11.83 -8.65 -4.49
N ILE A 289 12.76 -9.41 -5.08
CA ILE A 289 13.96 -9.86 -4.37
C ILE A 289 14.83 -8.66 -4.01
N GLU A 290 15.06 -7.74 -4.93
CA GLU A 290 15.83 -6.52 -4.66
C GLU A 290 15.19 -5.69 -3.55
N CYS A 291 13.87 -5.53 -3.56
CA CYS A 291 13.13 -4.82 -2.52
C CYS A 291 13.32 -5.44 -1.12
N LEU A 292 13.21 -6.77 -1.04
CA LEU A 292 13.41 -7.54 0.19
C LEU A 292 14.86 -7.46 0.68
N SER A 293 15.83 -7.73 -0.21
CA SER A 293 17.27 -7.65 0.08
C SER A 293 17.70 -6.24 0.45
N ALA A 294 17.05 -5.22 -0.11
CA ALA A 294 17.27 -3.83 0.27
C ALA A 294 16.71 -3.52 1.67
N GLY A 295 16.07 -4.43 2.40
CA GLY A 295 15.59 -4.17 3.75
C GLY A 295 14.18 -3.54 3.82
N SER A 296 13.38 -3.72 2.76
CA SER A 296 11.95 -3.37 2.76
C SER A 296 11.11 -4.63 2.83
N SER A 297 10.10 -4.67 3.70
CA SER A 297 9.16 -5.78 3.70
C SER A 297 8.26 -5.74 2.46
N LEU A 298 7.73 -6.89 2.07
CA LEU A 298 6.88 -7.02 0.89
C LEU A 298 5.59 -7.74 1.28
N VAL A 299 4.44 -7.22 0.84
CA VAL A 299 3.16 -7.92 0.87
C VAL A 299 2.89 -8.48 -0.51
N THR A 300 2.64 -9.79 -0.55
CA THR A 300 2.17 -10.46 -1.76
C THR A 300 1.05 -11.42 -1.40
N PHE A 301 -0.03 -11.37 -2.16
CA PHE A 301 -1.16 -12.26 -1.99
C PHE A 301 -0.84 -13.58 -2.71
N PRO A 302 -0.57 -14.69 -2.01
CA PRO A 302 -0.05 -15.91 -2.62
C PRO A 302 -1.07 -16.60 -3.53
N GLU A 303 -2.36 -16.31 -3.38
CA GLU A 303 -3.43 -16.74 -4.30
C GLU A 303 -3.27 -16.12 -5.70
N GLY A 304 -2.63 -14.95 -5.80
CA GLY A 304 -2.41 -14.24 -7.05
C GLY A 304 -3.67 -13.69 -7.71
N THR A 305 -4.83 -13.78 -7.06
CA THR A 305 -6.10 -13.13 -7.45
C THR A 305 -7.02 -13.05 -6.22
N ARG A 306 -8.08 -12.26 -6.30
CA ARG A 306 -9.12 -12.22 -5.27
C ARG A 306 -10.02 -13.45 -5.41
N SER A 307 -10.34 -14.08 -4.28
CA SER A 307 -11.39 -15.09 -4.21
C SER A 307 -12.75 -14.51 -4.62
N LYS A 308 -13.54 -15.24 -5.43
CA LYS A 308 -14.86 -14.79 -5.92
C LYS A 308 -15.96 -14.95 -4.88
N ASP A 309 -15.85 -15.97 -4.04
CA ASP A 309 -16.83 -16.37 -3.02
C ASP A 309 -16.33 -16.16 -1.59
N GLY A 310 -15.13 -15.59 -1.43
CA GLY A 310 -14.51 -15.35 -0.12
C GLY A 310 -13.77 -16.55 0.46
N ARG A 311 -13.71 -17.68 -0.27
CA ARG A 311 -12.96 -18.87 0.12
C ARG A 311 -11.49 -18.80 -0.27
N LEU A 312 -10.61 -19.35 0.55
CA LEU A 312 -9.17 -19.37 0.31
C LEU A 312 -8.81 -20.17 -0.94
N LEU A 313 -8.18 -19.52 -1.92
CA LEU A 313 -7.72 -20.16 -3.16
C LEU A 313 -6.37 -20.87 -2.97
N PRO A 314 -5.98 -21.80 -3.86
CA PRO A 314 -4.63 -22.38 -3.89
C PRO A 314 -3.53 -21.33 -3.93
N PHE A 315 -2.42 -21.58 -3.22
CA PHE A 315 -1.28 -20.67 -3.20
C PHE A 315 -0.31 -20.97 -4.36
N LYS A 316 0.27 -19.91 -4.90
CA LYS A 316 1.33 -19.99 -5.90
C LYS A 316 2.69 -20.06 -5.22
N LYS A 317 3.62 -20.82 -5.82
CA LYS A 317 4.99 -20.98 -5.32
C LYS A 317 5.83 -19.69 -5.37
N GLY A 318 5.57 -18.82 -6.35
CA GLY A 318 6.39 -17.63 -6.65
C GLY A 318 6.77 -16.76 -5.43
N PRO A 319 5.80 -16.28 -4.63
CA PRO A 319 6.06 -15.59 -3.36
C PRO A 319 7.09 -16.27 -2.46
N PHE A 320 6.94 -17.57 -2.23
CA PHE A 320 7.83 -18.32 -1.34
C PHE A 320 9.22 -18.50 -1.95
N THR A 321 9.32 -18.60 -3.28
CA THR A 321 10.61 -18.53 -3.98
C THR A 321 11.27 -17.16 -3.87
N MET A 322 10.51 -16.06 -3.86
CA MET A 322 11.08 -14.72 -3.59
C MET A 322 11.65 -14.65 -2.17
N ALA A 323 10.91 -15.13 -1.17
CA ALA A 323 11.38 -15.16 0.22
C ALA A 323 12.63 -16.03 0.39
N ALA A 324 12.65 -17.21 -0.24
CA ALA A 324 13.80 -18.12 -0.22
C ALA A 324 15.06 -17.46 -0.80
N ARG A 325 14.93 -16.81 -1.96
CA ARG A 325 16.05 -16.15 -2.63
C ARG A 325 16.54 -14.91 -1.92
N ALA A 326 15.65 -14.17 -1.26
CA ALA A 326 16.02 -13.01 -0.46
C ALA A 326 16.49 -13.39 0.96
N GLY A 327 16.35 -14.66 1.37
CA GLY A 327 16.72 -15.12 2.71
C GLY A 327 15.87 -14.52 3.82
N VAL A 328 14.60 -14.16 3.53
CA VAL A 328 13.71 -13.49 4.49
C VAL A 328 12.63 -14.41 5.02
N ARG A 329 12.19 -14.15 6.26
CA ARG A 329 11.06 -14.85 6.90
C ARG A 329 9.75 -14.59 6.18
N VAL A 330 8.83 -15.55 6.28
CA VAL A 330 7.45 -15.43 5.77
C VAL A 330 6.50 -15.26 6.94
N VAL A 331 5.66 -14.24 6.93
CA VAL A 331 4.66 -13.98 7.96
C VAL A 331 3.27 -14.20 7.35
N PRO A 332 2.60 -15.33 7.65
CA PRO A 332 1.24 -15.56 7.20
C PRO A 332 0.27 -14.59 7.90
N ILE A 333 -0.75 -14.11 7.17
CA ILE A 333 -1.76 -13.21 7.74
C ILE A 333 -3.15 -13.68 7.30
N SER A 334 -4.08 -13.83 8.25
CA SER A 334 -5.49 -14.07 7.93
C SER A 334 -6.27 -12.75 7.98
N ILE A 335 -6.91 -12.40 6.87
CA ILE A 335 -7.83 -11.26 6.73
C ILE A 335 -9.25 -11.82 6.64
N ILE A 336 -10.11 -11.37 7.55
CA ILE A 336 -11.45 -11.93 7.77
C ILE A 336 -12.49 -10.80 7.70
N GLY A 337 -13.58 -11.07 6.96
CA GLY A 337 -14.77 -10.20 6.90
C GLY A 337 -14.76 -9.11 5.83
N THR A 338 -13.64 -8.83 5.16
CA THR A 338 -13.55 -7.78 4.13
C THR A 338 -14.45 -8.05 2.90
N HIS A 339 -14.49 -9.29 2.44
CA HIS A 339 -15.32 -9.74 1.31
C HIS A 339 -16.83 -9.59 1.55
N VAL A 340 -17.26 -9.61 2.82
CA VAL A 340 -18.66 -9.39 3.22
C VAL A 340 -19.07 -7.94 2.93
N TYR A 341 -18.18 -6.99 3.15
CA TYR A 341 -18.44 -5.56 2.96
C TYR A 341 -18.12 -5.05 1.58
N GLN A 342 -17.13 -5.65 0.91
CA GLN A 342 -16.81 -5.33 -0.47
C GLN A 342 -16.53 -6.64 -1.23
N PRO A 343 -17.58 -7.26 -1.78
CA PRO A 343 -17.43 -8.40 -2.67
C PRO A 343 -16.56 -8.04 -3.88
N PRO A 344 -15.87 -9.02 -4.49
CA PRO A 344 -14.97 -8.77 -5.63
C PRO A 344 -15.64 -8.12 -6.85
N SER A 345 -16.95 -8.32 -7.02
CA SER A 345 -17.78 -7.73 -8.07
C SER A 345 -18.10 -6.24 -7.83
N CYS A 346 -17.78 -5.69 -6.66
CA CYS A 346 -18.09 -4.32 -6.28
C CYS A 346 -16.82 -3.45 -6.24
N LEU A 347 -16.90 -2.27 -6.87
CA LEU A 347 -15.80 -1.29 -6.86
C LEU A 347 -15.67 -0.54 -5.52
N ALA A 348 -16.75 -0.49 -4.74
CA ALA A 348 -16.80 0.16 -3.43
C ALA A 348 -17.55 -0.72 -2.40
N PRO A 349 -17.40 -0.44 -1.08
CA PRO A 349 -18.13 -1.17 -0.05
C PRO A 349 -19.65 -1.04 -0.17
N ILE A 350 -20.37 -2.16 0.01
CA ILE A 350 -21.84 -2.23 0.00
C ILE A 350 -22.47 -1.95 1.37
N ALA A 351 -21.66 -1.96 2.43
CA ALA A 351 -22.03 -1.55 3.78
C ALA A 351 -20.78 -1.04 4.54
N ARG A 352 -21.00 -0.30 5.63
CA ARG A 352 -19.89 0.23 6.44
C ARG A 352 -19.10 -0.94 7.06
N PRO A 353 -17.78 -1.05 6.84
CA PRO A 353 -17.01 -2.19 7.33
C PRO A 353 -16.94 -2.22 8.85
N ARG A 354 -17.42 -3.26 9.50
CA ARG A 354 -17.35 -3.40 10.96
C ARG A 354 -16.89 -4.80 11.34
N GLY A 355 -16.14 -4.92 12.43
CA GLY A 355 -15.64 -6.23 12.87
C GLY A 355 -14.71 -6.90 11.86
N LEU A 356 -13.97 -6.13 11.05
CA LEU A 356 -12.88 -6.69 10.25
C LEU A 356 -11.80 -7.23 11.19
N ARG A 357 -11.23 -8.39 10.87
CA ARG A 357 -10.18 -8.99 11.68
C ARG A 357 -8.95 -9.28 10.83
N ILE A 358 -7.79 -8.96 11.39
CA ILE A 358 -6.47 -9.29 10.86
C ILE A 358 -5.76 -10.12 11.93
N VAL A 359 -5.38 -11.35 11.59
CA VAL A 359 -4.63 -12.23 12.49
C VAL A 359 -3.24 -12.42 11.92
N VAL A 360 -2.23 -11.95 12.65
CA VAL A 360 -0.83 -12.13 12.30
C VAL A 360 -0.33 -13.42 12.94
N HIS A 361 0.10 -14.36 12.11
CA HIS A 361 0.58 -15.67 12.56
C HIS A 361 2.07 -15.64 12.93
N PRO A 362 2.56 -16.62 13.72
CA PRO A 362 3.98 -16.79 13.97
C PRO A 362 4.80 -16.77 12.67
N PRO A 363 5.96 -16.09 12.66
CA PRO A 363 6.77 -15.99 11.46
C PRO A 363 7.40 -17.36 11.16
N LEU A 364 7.28 -17.80 9.91
CA LEU A 364 7.97 -18.97 9.40
C LEU A 364 9.42 -18.60 9.05
N PRO A 365 10.38 -19.50 9.29
CA PRO A 365 11.77 -19.27 8.89
C PRO A 365 11.87 -19.01 7.38
N ALA A 366 12.97 -18.40 6.95
CA ALA A 366 13.22 -18.22 5.53
C ALA A 366 13.17 -19.58 4.83
N PRO A 367 12.38 -19.74 3.74
CA PRO A 367 12.31 -21.01 3.04
C PRO A 367 13.69 -21.39 2.50
N GLU A 368 14.14 -22.62 2.76
CA GLU A 368 15.33 -23.12 2.10
C GLU A 368 15.08 -23.31 0.59
N ALA A 369 16.13 -23.16 -0.21
CA ALA A 369 16.07 -23.44 -1.63
C ALA A 369 15.56 -24.86 -1.87
N LYS A 370 14.61 -25.03 -2.80
CA LYS A 370 13.93 -26.30 -3.13
C LYS A 370 12.92 -26.79 -2.07
N LYS A 371 12.81 -26.17 -0.89
CA LYS A 371 11.81 -26.50 0.15
C LYS A 371 10.70 -25.45 0.27
N GLU A 372 10.50 -24.61 -0.76
CA GLU A 372 9.51 -23.53 -0.71
C GLU A 372 8.07 -24.06 -0.62
N GLN A 373 7.85 -25.28 -1.11
CA GLN A 373 6.55 -25.96 -1.03
C GLN A 373 6.12 -26.24 0.41
N ALA A 374 7.05 -26.68 1.26
CA ALA A 374 6.75 -26.93 2.68
C ALA A 374 6.38 -25.62 3.40
N THR A 375 7.10 -24.52 3.12
CA THR A 375 6.76 -23.21 3.71
C THR A 375 5.42 -22.67 3.19
N LEU A 376 5.09 -22.94 1.93
CA LEU A 376 3.79 -22.60 1.35
C LEU A 376 2.65 -23.33 2.07
N GLU A 377 2.80 -24.64 2.30
CA GLU A 377 1.81 -25.47 2.98
C GLU A 377 1.64 -25.04 4.45
N LEU A 378 2.74 -24.78 5.15
CA LEU A 378 2.72 -24.24 6.51
C LEU A 378 2.03 -22.88 6.59
N ALA A 379 2.33 -21.97 5.65
CA ALA A 379 1.69 -20.65 5.60
C ALA A 379 0.19 -20.76 5.32
N ARG A 380 -0.19 -21.67 4.40
CA ARG A 380 -1.58 -21.95 4.08
C ARG A 380 -2.33 -22.51 5.29
N ALA A 381 -1.76 -23.50 5.97
CA ALA A 381 -2.34 -24.10 7.17
C ALA A 381 -2.50 -23.08 8.31
N ALA A 382 -1.48 -22.25 8.55
CA ALA A 382 -1.56 -21.15 9.52
C ALA A 382 -2.73 -20.22 9.20
N ILE A 383 -2.85 -19.78 7.94
CA ILE A 383 -3.95 -18.90 7.52
C ILE A 383 -5.31 -19.57 7.75
N MET A 384 -5.47 -20.82 7.31
CA MET A 384 -6.70 -21.60 7.47
C MET A 384 -7.11 -21.75 8.94
N SER A 385 -6.16 -21.89 9.86
CA SER A 385 -6.44 -22.07 11.30
C SER A 385 -7.24 -20.91 11.94
N ALA A 386 -7.15 -19.70 11.38
CA ALA A 386 -7.86 -18.53 11.88
C ALA A 386 -9.05 -18.09 11.01
N LEU A 387 -9.19 -18.66 9.80
CA LEU A 387 -10.31 -18.31 8.90
C LEU A 387 -11.63 -18.87 9.43
N HIS A 388 -12.71 -18.15 9.14
CA HIS A 388 -14.06 -18.66 9.40
C HIS A 388 -14.34 -19.88 8.50
N PRO A 389 -15.10 -20.90 8.96
CA PRO A 389 -15.37 -22.11 8.17
C PRO A 389 -15.92 -21.85 6.76
N SER A 390 -16.75 -20.81 6.59
CA SER A 390 -17.27 -20.43 5.26
C SER A 390 -16.23 -19.86 4.30
N MET A 391 -15.06 -19.47 4.80
CA MET A 391 -13.91 -18.97 4.02
C MET A 391 -12.88 -20.07 3.74
N LEU A 392 -13.07 -21.29 4.26
CA LEU A 392 -12.19 -22.41 3.95
C LEU A 392 -12.42 -22.92 2.52
N PRO A 393 -11.41 -23.58 1.91
CA PRO A 393 -11.58 -24.29 0.64
C PRO A 393 -12.77 -25.27 0.71
N LYS A 394 -13.47 -25.50 -0.41
CA LYS A 394 -14.67 -26.36 -0.45
C LYS A 394 -14.36 -27.84 -0.16
N ASP A 395 -13.12 -28.22 -0.45
CA ASP A 395 -12.51 -29.53 -0.23
C ASP A 395 -12.03 -29.75 1.22
N ALA A 396 -12.09 -28.71 2.06
CA ALA A 396 -11.65 -28.76 3.46
C ALA A 396 -12.82 -28.85 4.48
N SER A 397 -14.06 -29.01 4.00
CA SER A 397 -15.29 -29.07 4.81
C SER A 397 -15.96 -30.43 4.79
#